data_AF-A0A918TVT4-F1
#
_entry.id   AF-A0A918TVT4-F1
#
_cell.length_a   1.000
_cell.length_b   1.000
_cell.length_c   1.000
_cell.angle_alpha   90.00
_cell.angle_beta   90.00
_cell.angle_gamma   90.00
#
_symmetry.space_group_name_H-M   'P 1'
#
loop_
_entity.id
_entity.type
_entity.pdbx_description
1 polymer ?
#
loop_
_entity_poly.entity_id
_entity_poly.type
_entity_poly.pdbx_seq_one_letter_code
_entity_poly.pdbx_strand_id
1 'polypeptide(L)'
;MTLWKLLLLFGFLALPLSAQTTEEGDDEVPEETQNATDEEDLKRFWQLSLPDGHFMVALDRIASISRSSYLLDGGLIVTEVTIDTVGNSLCRIYQITPAAESSQVSSAQRLTQRARDLTGRAKEVTGADIETMVQKNYPTTTHAKTVEYRVKERATLDALYASLNKAWRDGKGRRFAIAN
;
A
#
# COMPACT_ATOMS: atom_id res chain seq x y z
N MET A 1 53.04 -23.34 -55.16
CA MET A 1 52.80 -22.26 -54.18
C MET A 1 53.38 -22.71 -52.83
N THR A 2 54.21 -21.85 -52.26
CA THR A 2 55.12 -21.97 -51.09
C THR A 2 54.37 -22.28 -49.77
N LEU A 3 54.82 -23.21 -48.91
CA LEU A 3 55.93 -23.18 -47.94
C LEU A 3 55.62 -22.41 -46.62
N TRP A 4 55.80 -23.11 -45.49
CA TRP A 4 56.40 -22.64 -44.22
C TRP A 4 55.50 -21.96 -43.14
N LYS A 5 55.33 -22.58 -41.93
CA LYS A 5 55.99 -22.23 -40.63
C LYS A 5 55.40 -23.05 -39.46
N LEU A 6 56.29 -23.77 -38.79
CA LEU A 6 56.21 -24.36 -37.46
C LEU A 6 56.11 -23.26 -36.38
N LEU A 7 55.38 -23.46 -35.27
CA LEU A 7 55.88 -23.20 -33.91
C LEU A 7 54.94 -23.72 -32.79
N LEU A 8 55.53 -24.45 -31.86
CA LEU A 8 55.05 -24.75 -30.50
C LEU A 8 55.08 -23.48 -29.62
N LEU A 9 54.21 -23.33 -28.61
CA LEU A 9 54.60 -23.14 -27.20
C LEU A 9 53.41 -22.96 -26.23
N PHE A 10 53.48 -23.73 -25.13
CA PHE A 10 53.18 -23.42 -23.72
C PHE A 10 52.41 -22.16 -23.30
N GLY A 11 51.47 -22.35 -22.36
CA GLY A 11 50.98 -21.30 -21.45
C GLY A 11 50.09 -21.86 -20.33
N PHE A 12 50.68 -22.08 -19.15
CA PHE A 12 50.04 -22.40 -17.86
C PHE A 12 49.55 -21.11 -17.16
N LEU A 13 48.79 -21.25 -16.06
CA LEU A 13 48.35 -20.22 -15.07
C LEU A 13 47.14 -19.34 -15.47
N ALA A 14 46.18 -18.98 -14.61
CA ALA A 14 45.95 -19.23 -13.18
C ALA A 14 44.46 -18.91 -12.86
N LEU A 15 43.89 -19.61 -11.88
CA LEU A 15 42.67 -19.22 -11.16
C LEU A 15 42.97 -18.02 -10.24
N PRO A 16 42.02 -17.10 -10.05
CA PRO A 16 41.89 -16.40 -8.78
C PRO A 16 40.74 -17.02 -7.98
N LEU A 17 41.13 -17.68 -6.90
CA LEU A 17 40.33 -17.82 -5.68
C LEU A 17 40.24 -16.42 -5.06
N SER A 18 39.03 -15.94 -4.78
CA SER A 18 38.82 -14.88 -3.80
C SER A 18 37.73 -15.33 -2.86
N ALA A 19 38.17 -15.85 -1.71
CA ALA A 19 37.40 -15.89 -0.50
C ALA A 19 37.65 -14.57 0.24
N GLN A 20 36.58 -13.89 0.64
CA GLN A 20 36.63 -12.87 1.67
C GLN A 20 35.43 -13.10 2.59
N THR A 21 35.73 -13.22 3.89
CA THR A 21 34.83 -13.56 4.98
C THR A 21 34.52 -12.29 5.80
N THR A 22 33.31 -12.27 6.36
CA THR A 22 32.86 -11.52 7.57
C THR A 22 32.61 -10.02 7.41
N GLU A 23 31.36 -9.58 7.59
CA GLU A 23 30.84 -9.08 8.88
C GLU A 23 29.31 -8.88 8.82
N GLU A 24 28.68 -9.22 9.94
CA GLU A 24 27.25 -9.05 10.24
C GLU A 24 26.86 -7.58 10.11
N GLY A 25 25.83 -7.33 9.29
CA GLY A 25 25.06 -6.10 9.28
C GLY A 25 23.60 -6.51 9.44
N ASP A 26 23.12 -6.40 10.68
CA ASP A 26 21.74 -6.58 11.10
C ASP A 26 20.90 -5.45 10.49
N ASP A 27 20.54 -5.59 9.21
CA ASP A 27 19.50 -4.79 8.58
C ASP A 27 18.20 -5.59 8.68
N GLU A 28 17.40 -5.27 9.70
CA GLU A 28 15.99 -5.66 9.79
C GLU A 28 15.28 -5.24 8.49
N VAL A 29 15.13 -6.20 7.57
CA VAL A 29 14.19 -6.10 6.47
C VAL A 29 12.79 -6.12 7.09
N PRO A 30 11.96 -5.08 6.92
CA PRO A 30 10.59 -5.13 7.44
C PRO A 30 9.84 -6.28 6.75
N GLU A 31 9.16 -7.06 7.57
CA GLU A 31 8.45 -8.30 7.25
C GLU A 31 7.64 -8.26 5.93
N GLU A 32 7.64 -9.42 5.27
CA GLU A 32 6.82 -9.75 4.11
C GLU A 32 5.37 -9.29 4.29
N THR A 33 5.03 -8.23 3.58
CA THR A 33 3.65 -7.80 3.36
C THR A 33 2.92 -8.93 2.63
N GLN A 34 1.75 -9.33 3.11
CA GLN A 34 0.96 -10.41 2.50
C GLN A 34 0.87 -10.26 0.97
N ASN A 35 1.47 -11.20 0.23
CA ASN A 35 1.40 -11.49 -1.21
C ASN A 35 0.78 -10.40 -2.12
N ALA A 36 1.35 -9.20 -2.12
CA ALA A 36 0.95 -8.12 -3.01
C ALA A 36 1.86 -8.10 -4.25
N THR A 37 1.30 -8.32 -5.44
CA THR A 37 2.04 -8.26 -6.71
C THR A 37 1.68 -6.99 -7.47
N ASP A 38 2.69 -6.20 -7.87
CA ASP A 38 2.54 -5.00 -8.73
C ASP A 38 3.28 -5.23 -10.06
N GLU A 39 2.54 -5.40 -11.14
CA GLU A 39 3.08 -5.66 -12.48
C GLU A 39 2.80 -4.48 -13.41
N GLU A 40 3.81 -4.04 -14.17
CA GLU A 40 3.63 -3.04 -15.24
C GLU A 40 2.88 -3.68 -16.42
N ASP A 41 1.77 -3.07 -16.84
CA ASP A 41 0.96 -3.51 -17.98
C ASP A 41 1.05 -2.46 -19.11
N LEU A 42 1.17 -2.91 -20.35
CA LEU A 42 1.25 -2.05 -21.54
C LEU A 42 -0.08 -1.33 -21.82
N LYS A 43 -1.19 -1.80 -21.24
CA LYS A 43 -2.50 -1.18 -21.41
C LYS A 43 -2.63 0.02 -20.47
N ARG A 44 -3.24 1.14 -20.91
CA ARG A 44 -3.43 2.36 -20.09
C ARG A 44 -4.50 2.22 -18.98
N PHE A 45 -4.52 1.08 -18.29
CA PHE A 45 -5.43 0.81 -17.17
C PHE A 45 -4.65 0.58 -15.89
N TRP A 46 -5.20 1.07 -14.79
CA TRP A 46 -4.85 0.59 -13.47
C TRP A 46 -5.87 -0.45 -13.04
N GLN A 47 -5.38 -1.58 -12.51
CA GLN A 47 -6.20 -2.72 -12.11
C GLN A 47 -5.91 -3.09 -10.66
N LEU A 48 -6.96 -3.37 -9.91
CA LEU A 48 -6.93 -3.87 -8.54
C LEU A 48 -7.60 -5.24 -8.52
N SER A 49 -6.86 -6.27 -8.10
CA SER A 49 -7.38 -7.61 -7.84
C SER A 49 -7.35 -7.89 -6.34
N LEU A 50 -8.52 -8.03 -5.72
CA LEU A 50 -8.70 -8.45 -4.34
C LEU A 50 -9.40 -9.81 -4.28
N PRO A 51 -9.32 -10.54 -3.16
CA PRO A 51 -10.07 -11.79 -2.99
C PRO A 51 -11.59 -11.63 -3.17
N ASP A 52 -12.12 -10.45 -2.82
CA ASP A 52 -13.55 -10.13 -2.83
C ASP A 52 -14.00 -9.33 -4.05
N GLY A 53 -13.09 -9.01 -4.99
CA GLY A 53 -13.48 -8.36 -6.23
C GLY A 53 -12.35 -7.79 -7.07
N HIS A 54 -12.73 -7.19 -8.20
CA HIS A 54 -11.81 -6.53 -9.12
C HIS A 54 -12.30 -5.13 -9.45
N PHE A 55 -11.37 -4.19 -9.51
CA PHE A 55 -11.62 -2.84 -9.97
C PHE A 55 -10.64 -2.48 -11.08
N MET A 56 -11.13 -1.85 -12.13
CA MET A 56 -10.29 -1.40 -13.25
C MET A 56 -10.72 -0.02 -13.70
N VAL A 57 -9.75 0.84 -13.95
CA VAL A 57 -9.98 2.20 -14.42
C VAL A 57 -8.96 2.57 -15.48
N ALA A 58 -9.42 3.24 -16.54
CA ALA A 58 -8.51 3.80 -17.53
C ALA A 58 -7.81 5.03 -16.93
N LEU A 59 -6.50 5.13 -17.11
CA LEU A 59 -5.69 6.20 -16.49
C LEU A 59 -6.14 7.60 -16.93
N ASP A 60 -6.66 7.74 -18.15
CA ASP A 60 -7.19 9.00 -18.70
C ASP A 60 -8.60 9.35 -18.20
N ARG A 61 -9.25 8.44 -17.46
CA ARG A 61 -10.57 8.66 -16.84
C ARG A 61 -10.49 8.95 -15.35
N ILE A 62 -9.31 8.82 -14.74
CA ILE A 62 -9.07 9.21 -13.34
C ILE A 62 -9.10 10.74 -13.28
N ALA A 63 -10.04 11.29 -12.51
CA ALA A 63 -10.16 12.73 -12.28
C ALA A 63 -9.31 13.15 -11.08
N SER A 64 -9.34 12.37 -10.01
CA SER A 64 -8.49 12.57 -8.84
C SER A 64 -8.22 11.28 -8.10
N ILE A 65 -7.09 11.24 -7.41
CA ILE A 65 -6.78 10.23 -6.39
C ILE A 65 -6.55 10.95 -5.08
N SER A 66 -7.09 10.44 -3.98
CA SER A 66 -6.84 11.00 -2.65
C SER A 66 -6.66 9.92 -1.62
N ARG A 67 -5.91 10.22 -0.57
CA ARG A 67 -5.77 9.38 0.61
C ARG A 67 -6.08 10.22 1.83
N SER A 68 -6.97 9.75 2.69
CA SER A 68 -7.39 10.50 3.87
C SER A 68 -7.72 9.58 5.04
N SER A 69 -7.48 10.07 6.24
CA SER A 69 -7.80 9.35 7.48
C SER A 69 -8.81 10.16 8.29
N TYR A 70 -9.81 9.48 8.85
CA TYR A 70 -10.88 10.11 9.63
C TYR A 70 -11.37 9.18 10.74
N LEU A 71 -11.95 9.77 11.79
CA LEU A 71 -12.49 9.06 12.94
C LEU A 71 -14.00 8.86 12.74
N LEU A 72 -14.46 7.63 12.92
CA LEU A 72 -15.88 7.29 13.01
C LEU A 72 -16.34 7.27 14.47
N ASP A 73 -17.63 7.57 14.65
CA ASP A 73 -18.33 7.37 15.91
C ASP A 73 -18.18 5.91 16.36
N GLY A 74 -17.74 5.70 17.61
CA GLY A 74 -17.38 4.38 18.14
C GLY A 74 -15.88 4.14 18.24
N GLY A 75 -15.04 5.11 17.86
CA GLY A 75 -13.59 5.02 18.06
C GLY A 75 -12.92 4.11 17.03
N LEU A 76 -13.32 4.23 15.77
CA LEU A 76 -12.66 3.55 14.66
C LEU A 76 -11.95 4.60 13.79
N ILE A 77 -10.67 4.42 13.56
CA ILE A 77 -9.91 5.19 12.58
C ILE A 77 -10.06 4.48 11.24
N VAL A 78 -10.58 5.19 10.25
CA VAL A 78 -10.61 4.72 8.87
C VAL A 78 -9.55 5.47 8.11
N THR A 79 -8.70 4.74 7.39
CA THR A 79 -7.95 5.33 6.29
C THR A 79 -8.49 4.82 4.97
N GLU A 80 -8.73 5.72 4.03
CA GLU A 80 -9.20 5.39 2.70
C GLU A 80 -8.32 5.98 1.61
N VAL A 81 -8.30 5.28 0.49
CA VAL A 81 -7.90 5.77 -0.83
C VAL A 81 -9.16 5.91 -1.65
N THR A 82 -9.36 7.08 -2.24
CA THR A 82 -10.48 7.34 -3.15
C THR A 82 -9.97 7.58 -4.56
N ILE A 83 -10.68 7.02 -5.53
CA ILE A 83 -10.44 7.19 -6.97
C ILE A 83 -11.72 7.75 -7.55
N ASP A 84 -11.67 9.02 -7.93
CA ASP A 84 -12.78 9.66 -8.63
C ASP A 84 -12.58 9.55 -10.14
N THR A 85 -13.66 9.29 -10.85
CA THR A 85 -13.65 9.12 -12.30
C THR A 85 -14.57 10.13 -12.96
N VAL A 86 -14.20 10.55 -14.17
CA VAL A 86 -15.00 11.49 -14.98
C VAL A 86 -16.41 10.93 -15.31
N GLY A 87 -16.65 9.63 -15.09
CA GLY A 87 -17.92 8.93 -15.34
C GLY A 87 -18.92 8.89 -14.17
N ASN A 88 -18.69 9.65 -13.08
CA ASN A 88 -19.55 9.62 -11.87
C ASN A 88 -19.58 8.24 -11.19
N SER A 89 -18.42 7.59 -11.11
CA SER A 89 -18.20 6.42 -10.27
C SER A 89 -17.03 6.71 -9.33
N LEU A 90 -17.28 6.54 -8.03
CA LEU A 90 -16.28 6.70 -6.99
C LEU A 90 -15.85 5.31 -6.52
N CYS A 91 -14.55 5.02 -6.57
CA CYS A 91 -14.01 3.82 -5.93
C CYS A 91 -13.37 4.22 -4.59
N ARG A 92 -13.70 3.51 -3.52
CA ARG A 92 -13.12 3.70 -2.19
C ARG A 92 -12.54 2.39 -1.71
N ILE A 93 -11.26 2.41 -1.39
CA ILE A 93 -10.59 1.29 -0.73
C ILE A 93 -10.19 1.76 0.65
N TYR A 94 -10.59 1.04 1.70
CA TYR A 94 -10.34 1.47 3.07
C TYR A 94 -9.78 0.38 3.97
N GLN A 95 -9.07 0.84 4.99
CA GLN A 95 -8.57 0.07 6.11
C GLN A 95 -9.14 0.65 7.40
N ILE A 96 -9.54 -0.23 8.33
CA ILE A 96 -10.13 0.17 9.61
C ILE A 96 -9.21 -0.27 10.73
N THR A 97 -8.80 0.67 11.57
CA THR A 97 -8.05 0.44 12.79
C THR A 97 -8.90 0.82 14.00
N PRO A 98 -9.13 -0.10 14.96
CA PRO A 98 -9.73 0.26 16.23
C PRO A 98 -8.86 1.26 16.97
N ALA A 99 -9.45 2.36 17.42
CA ALA A 99 -8.70 3.42 18.10
C ALA A 99 -8.53 3.12 19.61
N ALA A 100 -9.26 2.14 20.16
CA ALA A 100 -9.03 1.58 21.50
C ALA A 100 -9.39 0.09 21.55
N GLU A 101 -8.66 -0.70 22.35
CA GLU A 101 -9.08 -2.08 22.69
C GLU A 101 -10.31 -2.04 23.62
N SER A 102 -11.31 -2.86 23.34
CA SER A 102 -12.59 -2.85 24.04
C SER A 102 -12.48 -3.43 25.46
N SER A 103 -11.94 -2.67 26.42
CA SER A 103 -12.02 -3.04 27.84
C SER A 103 -13.27 -2.42 28.50
N GLN A 104 -14.20 -3.28 28.94
CA GLN A 104 -15.43 -2.97 29.68
C GLN A 104 -15.14 -2.43 31.09
N VAL A 105 -15.16 -1.12 31.37
CA VAL A 105 -15.32 -0.58 32.75
C VAL A 105 -15.96 0.87 32.65
N SER A 106 -16.34 1.54 33.75
CA SER A 106 -17.27 2.69 33.98
C SER A 106 -16.83 4.20 33.86
N SER A 107 -17.80 5.10 33.70
CA SER A 107 -17.91 6.20 32.71
C SER A 107 -17.32 7.61 32.94
N ALA A 108 -16.72 8.02 34.08
CA ALA A 108 -16.35 9.44 34.26
C ALA A 108 -14.85 9.79 34.01
N GLN A 109 -13.91 8.99 34.53
CA GLN A 109 -12.46 9.19 34.31
C GLN A 109 -11.99 8.67 32.93
N ARG A 110 -12.89 8.05 32.16
CA ARG A 110 -12.60 7.38 30.89
C ARG A 110 -12.62 8.28 29.68
N LEU A 111 -13.35 9.38 29.74
CA LEU A 111 -13.41 10.27 28.59
C LEU A 111 -12.02 10.86 28.33
N THR A 112 -11.32 11.25 29.39
CA THR A 112 -9.95 11.78 29.31
C THR A 112 -8.94 10.71 28.91
N GLN A 113 -9.00 9.50 29.49
CA GLN A 113 -8.07 8.42 29.16
C GLN A 113 -8.30 7.90 27.73
N ARG A 114 -9.55 7.66 27.32
CA ARG A 114 -9.86 7.31 25.92
C ARG A 114 -9.47 8.43 24.98
N ALA A 115 -9.74 9.70 25.28
CA ALA A 115 -9.32 10.79 24.42
C ALA A 115 -7.80 10.81 24.22
N ARG A 116 -7.02 10.56 25.29
CA ARG A 116 -5.56 10.42 25.23
C ARG A 116 -5.13 9.21 24.39
N ASP A 117 -5.71 8.04 24.65
CA ASP A 117 -5.36 6.78 23.97
C ASP A 117 -5.70 6.86 22.47
N LEU A 118 -6.88 7.41 22.15
CA LEU A 118 -7.30 7.72 20.79
C LEU A 118 -6.31 8.68 20.14
N THR A 119 -5.90 9.75 20.83
CA THR A 119 -4.98 10.76 20.27
C THR A 119 -3.60 10.17 19.99
N GLY A 120 -3.07 9.39 20.92
CA GLY A 120 -1.81 8.68 20.75
C GLY A 120 -1.85 7.72 19.56
N ARG A 121 -2.89 6.88 19.46
CA ARG A 121 -3.02 5.92 18.37
C ARG A 121 -3.37 6.55 17.02
N ALA A 122 -4.18 7.60 16.99
CA ALA A 122 -4.43 8.35 15.76
C ALA A 122 -3.13 8.93 15.20
N LYS A 123 -2.30 9.52 16.06
CA LYS A 123 -0.98 10.02 15.68
C LYS A 123 -0.05 8.91 15.22
N GLU A 124 -0.06 7.76 15.88
CA GLU A 124 0.72 6.58 15.49
C GLU A 124 0.29 6.00 14.13
N VAL A 125 -1.02 5.84 13.90
CA VAL A 125 -1.59 5.18 12.71
C VAL A 125 -1.65 6.09 11.48
N THR A 126 -1.89 7.38 11.71
CA THR A 126 -2.18 8.35 10.63
C THR A 126 -1.13 9.45 10.51
N GLY A 127 -0.29 9.64 11.52
CA GLY A 127 0.61 10.79 11.61
C GLY A 127 -0.09 12.12 11.96
N ALA A 128 -1.42 12.12 12.08
CA ALA A 128 -2.24 13.30 12.35
C ALA A 128 -2.82 13.28 13.77
N ASP A 129 -2.92 14.46 14.39
CA ASP A 129 -3.59 14.62 15.67
C ASP A 129 -5.12 14.57 15.48
N ILE A 130 -5.85 13.99 16.44
CA ILE A 130 -7.33 13.89 16.38
C ILE A 130 -8.00 15.23 16.17
N GLU A 131 -7.45 16.31 16.72
CA GLU A 131 -7.96 17.67 16.56
C GLU A 131 -8.00 18.11 15.08
N THR A 132 -7.15 17.53 14.25
CA THR A 132 -7.08 17.79 12.80
C THR A 132 -7.78 16.72 11.95
N MET A 133 -8.20 15.61 12.57
CA MET A 133 -8.90 14.54 11.87
C MET A 133 -10.36 14.93 11.62
N VAL A 134 -10.84 14.59 10.42
CA VAL A 134 -12.26 14.70 10.10
C VAL A 134 -13.02 13.68 10.95
N GLN A 135 -14.13 14.10 11.58
CA GLN A 135 -15.06 13.21 12.27
C GLN A 135 -16.29 13.01 11.40
N LYS A 136 -16.67 11.75 11.15
CA LYS A 136 -17.83 11.41 10.31
C LYS A 136 -18.86 10.61 11.10
N ASN A 137 -20.09 11.10 11.11
CA ASN A 137 -21.27 10.36 11.55
C ASN A 137 -22.11 10.05 10.30
N TYR A 138 -22.29 8.76 10.00
CA TYR A 138 -23.06 8.30 8.85
C TYR A 138 -24.38 7.70 9.33
N PRO A 139 -25.54 8.36 9.13
CA PRO A 139 -26.82 7.66 9.14
C PRO A 139 -26.84 6.62 8.01
N THR A 140 -27.64 5.56 8.11
CA THR A 140 -27.63 4.42 7.17
C THR A 140 -27.80 4.87 5.71
N THR A 141 -26.69 5.09 4.98
CA THR A 141 -26.71 5.70 3.65
C THR A 141 -26.75 4.66 2.54
N THR A 142 -27.51 4.95 1.49
CA THR A 142 -27.42 4.27 0.20
C THR A 142 -26.23 4.85 -0.59
N HIS A 143 -25.17 4.07 -0.76
CA HIS A 143 -23.93 4.43 -1.47
C HIS A 143 -24.16 4.43 -3.00
N ALA A 144 -24.93 5.39 -3.51
CA ALA A 144 -25.16 5.50 -4.95
C ALA A 144 -23.83 5.68 -5.71
N LYS A 145 -23.60 4.85 -6.74
CA LYS A 145 -22.44 4.89 -7.65
C LYS A 145 -21.05 4.80 -7.00
N THR A 146 -20.99 4.34 -5.75
CA THR A 146 -19.73 4.10 -5.06
C THR A 146 -19.44 2.61 -5.05
N VAL A 147 -18.22 2.23 -5.44
CA VAL A 147 -17.70 0.88 -5.30
C VAL A 147 -16.74 0.88 -4.12
N GLU A 148 -16.92 -0.06 -3.20
CA GLU A 148 -16.19 -0.06 -1.92
C GLU A 148 -15.47 -1.40 -1.71
N TYR A 149 -14.22 -1.32 -1.27
CA TYR A 149 -13.40 -2.47 -0.93
C TYR A 149 -12.72 -2.25 0.42
N ARG A 150 -12.47 -3.35 1.14
CA ARG A 150 -11.74 -3.31 2.41
C ARG A 150 -10.44 -4.09 2.30
N VAL A 151 -9.35 -3.47 2.75
CA VAL A 151 -8.08 -4.16 2.99
C VAL A 151 -7.84 -4.30 4.48
N LYS A 152 -7.15 -5.37 4.88
CA LYS A 152 -6.89 -5.68 6.29
C LYS A 152 -5.75 -4.81 6.83
N GLU A 153 -4.64 -4.79 6.11
CA GLU A 153 -3.40 -4.16 6.56
C GLU A 153 -3.25 -2.74 6.01
N ARG A 154 -2.63 -1.89 6.83
CA ARG A 154 -2.30 -0.51 6.45
C ARG A 154 -1.26 -0.48 5.35
N ALA A 155 -0.23 -1.32 5.45
CA ALA A 155 0.84 -1.43 4.47
C ALA A 155 0.30 -1.75 3.07
N THR A 156 -0.69 -2.63 2.98
CA THR A 156 -1.39 -2.94 1.72
C THR A 156 -2.06 -1.72 1.10
N LEU A 157 -2.80 -0.93 1.90
CA LEU A 157 -3.46 0.28 1.40
C LEU A 157 -2.44 1.30 0.89
N ASP A 158 -1.30 1.36 1.56
CA ASP A 158 -0.20 2.27 1.23
C ASP A 158 0.51 1.84 -0.06
N ALA A 159 0.77 0.55 -0.23
CA ALA A 159 1.33 -0.04 -1.45
C ALA A 159 0.37 0.14 -2.64
N LEU A 160 -0.93 -0.06 -2.42
CA LEU A 160 -1.97 0.19 -3.43
C LEU A 160 -1.96 1.65 -3.87
N TYR A 161 -1.93 2.59 -2.92
CA TYR A 161 -1.86 4.03 -3.23
C TYR A 161 -0.59 4.36 -4.01
N ALA A 162 0.56 3.80 -3.63
CA ALA A 162 1.82 4.01 -4.32
C ALA A 162 1.79 3.48 -5.77
N SER A 163 1.29 2.27 -5.99
CA SER A 163 1.11 1.68 -7.33
C SER A 163 0.20 2.54 -8.20
N LEU A 164 -0.97 2.94 -7.68
CA LEU A 164 -1.93 3.79 -8.37
C LEU A 164 -1.33 5.16 -8.73
N ASN A 165 -0.73 5.84 -7.76
CA ASN A 165 -0.12 7.16 -7.96
C ASN A 165 1.00 7.10 -9.00
N LYS A 166 1.82 6.05 -8.96
CA LYS A 166 2.89 5.83 -9.94
C LYS A 166 2.33 5.57 -11.33
N ALA A 167 1.35 4.66 -11.47
CA ALA A 167 0.70 4.36 -12.74
C ALA A 167 0.10 5.62 -13.38
N TRP A 168 -0.60 6.43 -12.58
CA TRP A 168 -1.25 7.64 -13.06
C TRP A 168 -0.25 8.73 -13.47
N ARG A 169 0.80 8.96 -12.67
CA ARG A 169 1.85 9.96 -12.97
C ARG A 169 2.72 9.58 -14.16
N ASP A 170 3.05 8.29 -14.30
CA ASP A 170 3.89 7.79 -15.38
C ASP A 170 3.08 7.56 -16.68
N GLY A 171 1.75 7.55 -16.59
CA GLY A 171 0.87 7.23 -17.72
C GLY A 171 0.97 5.78 -18.19
N LYS A 172 1.46 4.89 -17.34
CA LYS A 172 1.71 3.47 -17.63
C LYS A 172 0.78 2.59 -16.81
N GLY A 173 0.17 1.59 -17.46
CA GLY A 173 -0.71 0.66 -16.79
C GLY A 173 -0.02 -0.14 -15.71
N ARG A 174 -0.78 -0.52 -14.70
CA ARG A 174 -0.32 -1.43 -13.65
C ARG A 174 -1.45 -2.32 -13.17
N ARG A 175 -1.08 -3.51 -12.71
CA ARG A 175 -1.96 -4.40 -11.97
C ARG A 175 -1.42 -4.60 -10.57
N PHE A 176 -2.21 -4.18 -9.58
CA PHE A 176 -1.99 -4.47 -8.17
C PHE A 176 -2.90 -5.62 -7.74
N ALA A 177 -2.33 -6.72 -7.26
CA ALA A 177 -3.07 -7.90 -6.85
C ALA A 177 -2.71 -8.31 -5.43
N ILE A 178 -3.70 -8.74 -4.65
CA ILE A 178 -3.51 -9.37 -3.34
C ILE A 178 -3.96 -10.83 -3.46
N ALA A 179 -3.04 -11.76 -3.24
CA ALA A 179 -3.38 -13.18 -3.19
C ALA A 179 -3.90 -13.56 -1.80
N ASN A 180 -4.77 -14.59 -1.76
CA ASN A 180 -5.20 -15.25 -0.52
C ASN A 180 -4.07 -16.04 0.13
#